data_AF-A0A0K1P707-F1
#
_entry.id   AF-A0A0K1P707-F1
#
_cell.length_a   1.000
_cell.length_b   1.000
_cell.length_c   1.000
_cell.angle_alpha   90.00
_cell.angle_beta   90.00
_cell.angle_gamma   90.00
#
_symmetry.space_group_name_H-M   'P 1'
#
loop_
_entity.id
_entity.type
_entity.pdbx_description
1 polymer ?
#
loop_
_entity_poly.entity_id
_entity_poly.type
_entity_poly.pdbx_seq_one_letter_code
_entity_poly.pdbx_strand_id
1 'polypeptide(L)'
;MSLLILFCLSTFIIFLILFLGSQPTLIISTILLSLSFIANIPIKLFETKNDDINFNFVKGSKTFQYHSNDIYDSFTLQNYLKNENIKYKYLSNAINAYLTNFDSDTIFTKENLDSIDKSLIRYNDFWDEKLNLISHTKLKQQYTGTIINLNTDAQKALWKIGDKVELNYVLDSHFKSIDEIDQTLSEVNDETKKILIDFKNLTNDLINIFLDLNKEKSDYFGNFLYFTKDSTNNYALNKSNNTKITFSSKDLSEVFKYQMTGRLESNVSLILGNGDNLQNFIDDNLTFPTMLTASVLENYFINYTTIYYNVLNYNIIKDDNYNTYLANRKLINYVSYLNPFYAVWCTYTKYSGFYFDDFWFVPSSTSKIDFTTQNNLFLPYTSFNINVDNNSYILTDTYNQYFNPVYQFAVIIIICLILLLFSIKRFNKIDIS
;
A
#
# COMPACT_ATOMS: atom_id res chain seq x y z
N MET A 1 -15.50 28.51 -8.00
CA MET A 1 -16.63 27.65 -7.57
C MET A 1 -17.34 28.17 -6.33
N SER A 2 -16.60 28.60 -5.29
CA SER A 2 -17.16 29.11 -4.03
C SER A 2 -18.11 30.31 -4.19
N LEU A 3 -17.81 31.25 -5.10
CA LEU A 3 -18.69 32.39 -5.42
C LEU A 3 -20.05 31.95 -6.01
N LEU A 4 -20.06 30.90 -6.84
CA LEU A 4 -21.29 30.36 -7.43
C LEU A 4 -22.15 29.66 -6.37
N ILE A 5 -21.53 28.91 -5.46
CA ILE A 5 -22.24 28.30 -4.32
C ILE A 5 -22.88 29.38 -3.45
N LEU A 6 -22.14 30.45 -3.13
CA LEU A 6 -22.65 31.57 -2.34
C LEU A 6 -23.83 32.28 -3.03
N PHE A 7 -23.73 32.47 -4.35
CA PHE A 7 -24.80 33.04 -5.17
C PHE A 7 -26.07 32.17 -5.14
N CYS A 8 -25.92 30.85 -5.34
CA CYS A 8 -27.03 29.90 -5.29
C CYS A 8 -27.72 29.90 -3.91
N LEU A 9 -26.94 29.88 -2.83
CA LEU A 9 -27.46 29.90 -1.45
C LEU A 9 -28.19 31.21 -1.15
N SER A 10 -27.60 32.35 -1.51
CA SER A 10 -28.19 33.67 -1.27
C SER A 10 -29.51 33.82 -2.02
N THR A 11 -29.54 33.37 -3.28
CA THR A 11 -30.75 33.37 -4.13
C THR A 11 -31.86 32.51 -3.50
N PHE A 12 -31.52 31.34 -2.99
CA PHE A 12 -32.45 30.46 -2.31
C PHE A 12 -33.01 31.08 -1.01
N ILE A 13 -32.17 31.70 -0.19
CA ILE A 13 -32.59 32.40 1.03
C ILE A 13 -33.52 33.58 0.70
N ILE A 14 -33.17 34.41 -0.28
CA ILE A 14 -34.01 35.52 -0.73
C ILE A 14 -35.38 35.02 -1.18
N PHE A 15 -35.41 33.92 -1.94
CA PHE A 15 -36.66 33.28 -2.35
C PHE A 15 -37.51 32.87 -1.15
N LEU A 16 -36.94 32.19 -0.16
CA LEU A 16 -37.67 31.78 1.05
C LEU A 16 -38.23 32.99 1.82
N ILE A 17 -37.42 34.05 1.99
CA ILE A 17 -37.86 35.27 2.70
C ILE A 17 -39.04 35.91 1.98
N LEU A 18 -38.97 36.08 0.66
CA LEU A 18 -40.04 36.72 -0.10
C LEU A 18 -41.32 35.88 -0.12
N PHE A 19 -41.19 34.55 -0.14
CA PHE A 19 -42.34 33.65 -0.28
C PHE A 19 -43.01 33.26 1.02
N LEU A 20 -42.22 32.96 2.05
CA LEU A 20 -42.67 32.39 3.32
C LEU A 20 -42.50 33.34 4.51
N GLY A 21 -41.70 34.41 4.36
CA GLY A 21 -41.35 35.32 5.45
C GLY A 21 -40.14 34.85 6.27
N SER A 22 -39.70 35.70 7.20
CA SER A 22 -38.44 35.52 7.94
C SER A 22 -38.45 34.34 8.92
N GLN A 23 -39.54 34.14 9.67
CA GLN A 23 -39.65 33.07 10.67
C GLN A 23 -39.60 31.66 10.04
N PRO A 24 -40.41 31.32 9.01
CA PRO A 24 -40.29 30.03 8.35
C PRO A 24 -38.94 29.82 7.66
N THR A 25 -38.36 30.88 7.10
CA THR A 25 -37.02 30.81 6.48
C THR A 25 -35.95 30.41 7.48
N LEU A 26 -35.99 30.96 8.70
CA LEU A 26 -35.02 30.63 9.75
C LEU A 26 -35.15 29.16 10.19
N ILE A 27 -36.38 28.67 10.34
CA ILE A 27 -36.64 27.25 10.65
C ILE A 27 -36.10 26.34 9.53
N ILE A 28 -36.44 26.63 8.27
CA ILE A 28 -35.99 25.85 7.12
C ILE A 28 -34.46 25.87 7.01
N SER A 29 -33.83 27.03 7.18
CA SER A 29 -32.36 27.16 7.11
C SER A 29 -31.68 26.36 8.22
N THR A 30 -32.24 26.35 9.43
CA THR A 30 -31.73 25.56 10.56
C THR A 30 -31.82 24.05 10.29
N ILE A 31 -32.95 23.60 9.71
CA ILE A 31 -33.13 22.21 9.29
C ILE A 31 -32.17 21.84 8.15
N LEU A 32 -31.96 22.71 7.18
CA LEU A 32 -31.03 22.47 6.08
C LEU A 32 -29.59 22.36 6.58
N LEU A 33 -29.19 23.22 7.52
CA LEU A 33 -27.87 23.15 8.14
C LEU A 33 -27.70 21.81 8.89
N SER A 34 -28.67 21.39 9.69
CA SER A 34 -28.60 20.12 10.42
C SER A 34 -28.58 18.90 9.49
N LEU A 35 -29.39 18.91 8.42
CA LEU A 35 -29.38 17.88 7.38
C LEU A 35 -28.05 17.85 6.61
N SER A 36 -27.39 19.00 6.41
CA SER A 36 -26.09 19.04 5.74
C SER A 36 -24.98 18.34 6.53
N PHE A 37 -25.04 18.36 7.87
CA PHE A 37 -24.09 17.64 8.73
C PHE A 37 -24.37 16.14 8.81
N ILE A 38 -25.64 15.74 8.74
CA ILE A 38 -26.07 14.33 8.83
C ILE A 38 -26.07 13.65 7.46
N ALA A 39 -26.05 14.41 6.36
CA ALA A 39 -26.15 13.97 4.97
C ALA A 39 -25.23 12.80 4.61
N ASN A 40 -24.05 12.75 5.22
CA ASN A 40 -23.00 11.79 4.89
C ASN A 40 -23.05 10.48 5.71
N ILE A 41 -23.64 10.52 6.92
CA ILE A 41 -23.63 9.38 7.84
C ILE A 41 -24.33 8.15 7.24
N PRO A 42 -25.54 8.27 6.64
CA PRO A 42 -26.20 7.13 6.03
C PRO A 42 -25.35 6.48 4.94
N ILE A 43 -24.72 7.26 4.07
CA ILE A 43 -23.89 6.75 2.97
C ILE A 43 -22.67 6.02 3.52
N LYS A 44 -21.98 6.59 4.51
CA LYS A 44 -20.83 5.94 5.14
C LYS A 44 -21.17 4.60 5.79
N LEU A 45 -22.34 4.50 6.42
CA LEU A 45 -22.80 3.21 6.96
C LEU A 45 -22.99 2.15 5.86
N PHE A 46 -23.44 2.54 4.67
CA PHE A 46 -23.54 1.61 3.53
C PHE A 46 -22.18 1.33 2.88
N GLU A 47 -21.26 2.30 2.86
CA GLU A 47 -19.89 2.09 2.40
C GLU A 47 -19.16 1.09 3.30
N THR A 48 -19.19 1.29 4.63
CA THR A 48 -18.59 0.34 5.59
C THR A 48 -19.20 -1.06 5.48
N LYS A 49 -20.50 -1.16 5.23
CA LYS A 49 -21.14 -2.47 4.95
C LYS A 49 -20.65 -3.11 3.66
N ASN A 50 -20.27 -2.32 2.65
CA ASN A 50 -19.73 -2.85 1.41
C ASN A 50 -18.28 -3.31 1.59
N ASP A 51 -17.49 -2.60 2.38
CA ASP A 51 -16.07 -2.88 2.58
C ASP A 51 -15.83 -4.34 3.02
N ASP A 52 -16.72 -4.86 3.87
CA ASP A 52 -16.67 -6.25 4.38
C ASP A 52 -17.22 -7.31 3.40
N ILE A 53 -17.89 -6.92 2.31
CA ILE A 53 -18.44 -7.87 1.33
C ILE A 53 -17.30 -8.59 0.63
N ASN A 54 -17.41 -9.91 0.56
CA ASN A 54 -16.47 -10.76 -0.14
C ASN A 54 -16.92 -11.05 -1.57
N PHE A 55 -16.05 -10.84 -2.54
CA PHE A 55 -16.22 -11.34 -3.90
C PHE A 55 -15.42 -12.61 -4.12
N ASN A 56 -16.07 -13.55 -4.79
CA ASN A 56 -15.47 -14.81 -5.20
C ASN A 56 -15.05 -14.74 -6.67
N PHE A 57 -13.85 -15.21 -6.98
CA PHE A 57 -13.26 -15.25 -8.31
C PHE A 57 -12.83 -16.67 -8.66
N VAL A 58 -13.00 -17.10 -9.91
CA VAL A 58 -12.68 -18.46 -10.35
C VAL A 58 -11.57 -18.44 -11.40
N LYS A 59 -10.56 -19.29 -11.20
CA LYS A 59 -9.55 -19.65 -12.20
C LYS A 59 -9.50 -21.17 -12.33
N GLY A 60 -10.08 -21.71 -13.40
CA GLY A 60 -10.19 -23.16 -13.57
C GLY A 60 -11.03 -23.78 -12.44
N SER A 61 -10.43 -24.64 -11.62
CA SER A 61 -11.09 -25.28 -10.47
C SER A 61 -10.86 -24.59 -9.12
N LYS A 62 -10.05 -23.53 -9.08
CA LYS A 62 -9.74 -22.81 -7.83
C LYS A 62 -10.63 -21.57 -7.68
N THR A 63 -11.11 -21.35 -6.46
CA THR A 63 -11.83 -20.15 -6.07
C THR A 63 -10.95 -19.30 -5.17
N PHE A 64 -10.89 -18.00 -5.47
CA PHE A 64 -10.20 -16.97 -4.70
C PHE A 64 -11.24 -16.03 -4.12
N GLN A 65 -11.05 -15.58 -2.89
CA GLN A 65 -11.97 -14.69 -2.19
C GLN A 65 -11.24 -13.43 -1.77
N TYR A 66 -11.80 -12.27 -2.10
CA TYR A 66 -11.24 -10.97 -1.75
C TYR A 66 -12.33 -10.07 -1.16
N HIS A 67 -11.98 -9.29 -0.14
CA HIS A 67 -12.86 -8.24 0.36
C HIS A 67 -12.98 -7.13 -0.69
N SER A 68 -14.16 -6.50 -0.75
CA SER A 68 -14.39 -5.42 -1.71
C SER A 68 -13.44 -4.25 -1.46
N ASN A 69 -13.13 -3.93 -0.19
CA ASN A 69 -12.19 -2.87 0.16
C ASN A 69 -10.79 -3.12 -0.41
N ASP A 70 -10.28 -4.35 -0.34
CA ASP A 70 -8.94 -4.65 -0.87
C ASP A 70 -8.88 -4.46 -2.40
N ILE A 71 -9.98 -4.73 -3.09
CA ILE A 71 -10.12 -4.49 -4.52
C ILE A 71 -10.17 -2.98 -4.78
N TYR A 72 -10.97 -2.23 -4.02
CA TYR A 72 -11.01 -0.77 -4.10
C TYR A 72 -9.64 -0.14 -3.89
N ASP A 73 -8.92 -0.54 -2.85
CA ASP A 73 -7.58 -0.04 -2.54
C ASP A 73 -6.59 -0.39 -3.65
N SER A 74 -6.68 -1.60 -4.22
CA SER A 74 -5.83 -2.02 -5.34
C SER A 74 -6.04 -1.16 -6.59
N PHE A 75 -7.29 -0.92 -6.98
CA PHE A 75 -7.60 -0.03 -8.12
C PHE A 75 -7.30 1.44 -7.82
N THR A 76 -7.49 1.88 -6.58
CA THR A 76 -7.13 3.24 -6.12
C THR A 76 -5.63 3.46 -6.23
N LEU A 77 -4.82 2.50 -5.79
CA LEU A 77 -3.36 2.53 -5.95
C LEU A 77 -2.98 2.69 -7.43
N GLN A 78 -3.54 1.88 -8.33
CA GLN A 78 -3.24 2.00 -9.77
C GLN A 78 -3.61 3.37 -10.33
N ASN A 79 -4.76 3.93 -9.93
CA ASN A 79 -5.16 5.27 -10.36
C ASN A 79 -4.24 6.38 -9.80
N TYR A 80 -3.82 6.27 -8.54
CA TYR A 80 -2.92 7.25 -7.92
C TYR A 80 -1.52 7.21 -8.54
N LEU A 81 -0.98 6.01 -8.79
CA LEU A 81 0.30 5.83 -9.47
C LEU A 81 0.29 6.42 -10.89
N LYS A 82 -0.76 6.12 -11.67
CA LYS A 82 -0.95 6.67 -13.01
C LYS A 82 -0.95 8.21 -13.04
N ASN A 83 -1.43 8.84 -11.97
CA ASN A 83 -1.51 10.29 -11.84
C ASN A 83 -0.37 10.89 -11.00
N GLU A 84 0.66 10.12 -10.63
CA GLU A 84 1.76 10.55 -9.74
C GLU A 84 1.30 11.08 -8.37
N ASN A 85 0.14 10.63 -7.89
CA ASN A 85 -0.53 11.08 -6.68
C ASN A 85 -0.25 10.18 -5.47
N ILE A 86 1.03 9.96 -5.16
CA ILE A 86 1.48 9.17 -4.01
C ILE A 86 2.86 9.65 -3.55
N LYS A 87 3.18 9.47 -2.27
CA LYS A 87 4.54 9.70 -1.76
C LYS A 87 5.53 8.82 -2.53
N TYR A 88 6.76 9.30 -2.73
CA TYR A 88 7.82 8.57 -3.48
C TYR A 88 7.39 8.14 -4.89
N LYS A 89 6.67 9.03 -5.58
CA LYS A 89 6.01 8.75 -6.86
C LYS A 89 6.89 8.04 -7.90
N TYR A 90 8.18 8.36 -8.01
CA TYR A 90 9.03 7.75 -9.03
C TYR A 90 9.34 6.30 -8.67
N LEU A 91 9.72 6.05 -7.42
CA LEU A 91 9.96 4.71 -6.91
C LEU A 91 8.70 3.85 -6.93
N SER A 92 7.58 4.38 -6.42
CA SER A 92 6.30 3.70 -6.38
C SER A 92 5.80 3.32 -7.77
N ASN A 93 5.93 4.22 -8.75
CA ASN A 93 5.59 3.92 -10.14
C ASN A 93 6.53 2.85 -10.72
N ALA A 94 7.83 2.94 -10.46
CA ALA A 94 8.81 2.00 -10.99
C ALA A 94 8.60 0.57 -10.50
N ILE A 95 8.39 0.38 -9.19
CA ILE A 95 8.15 -0.95 -8.61
C ILE A 95 6.79 -1.50 -9.02
N ASN A 96 5.74 -0.67 -9.03
CA ASN A 96 4.42 -1.11 -9.46
C ASN A 96 4.44 -1.55 -10.92
N ALA A 97 5.00 -0.73 -11.82
CA ALA A 97 5.09 -1.05 -13.24
C ALA A 97 5.87 -2.34 -13.49
N TYR A 98 6.92 -2.60 -12.71
CA TYR A 98 7.66 -3.86 -12.77
C TYR A 98 6.80 -5.06 -12.33
N LEU A 99 6.08 -4.94 -11.21
CA LEU A 99 5.21 -6.01 -10.69
C LEU A 99 3.92 -6.22 -11.49
N THR A 100 3.44 -5.20 -12.22
CA THR A 100 2.22 -5.27 -13.04
C THR A 100 2.50 -5.49 -14.53
N ASN A 101 3.73 -5.83 -14.92
CA ASN A 101 4.05 -6.18 -16.30
C ASN A 101 3.60 -7.61 -16.63
N PHE A 102 2.29 -7.78 -16.81
CA PHE A 102 1.65 -9.09 -17.03
C PHE A 102 1.92 -9.71 -18.40
N ASP A 103 2.48 -8.92 -19.33
CA ASP A 103 2.88 -9.39 -20.66
C ASP A 103 4.22 -10.15 -20.63
N SER A 104 4.95 -10.07 -19.51
CA SER A 104 6.19 -10.83 -19.32
C SER A 104 5.91 -12.30 -18.98
N ASP A 105 6.82 -13.20 -19.34
CA ASP A 105 6.76 -14.62 -18.98
C ASP A 105 6.79 -14.84 -17.44
N THR A 106 7.16 -13.81 -16.67
CA THR A 106 7.36 -13.87 -15.23
C THR A 106 6.31 -13.03 -14.50
N ILE A 107 5.25 -13.69 -14.06
CA ILE A 107 4.23 -13.08 -13.20
C ILE A 107 4.67 -13.17 -11.73
N PHE A 108 4.61 -12.05 -11.03
CA PHE A 108 4.85 -11.98 -9.58
C PHE A 108 3.52 -11.90 -8.85
N THR A 109 3.31 -12.84 -7.93
CA THR A 109 2.17 -12.84 -7.01
C THR A 109 2.67 -13.11 -5.59
N LYS A 110 1.87 -12.75 -4.59
CA LYS A 110 2.24 -12.96 -3.19
C LYS A 110 2.59 -14.42 -2.87
N GLU A 111 1.96 -15.38 -3.56
CA GLU A 111 2.23 -16.81 -3.35
C GLU A 111 3.57 -17.28 -3.93
N ASN A 112 4.14 -16.56 -4.90
CA ASN A 112 5.37 -16.96 -5.57
C ASN A 112 6.57 -16.04 -5.32
N LEU A 113 6.35 -14.89 -4.69
CA LEU A 113 7.36 -13.85 -4.49
C LEU A 113 8.61 -14.39 -3.76
N ASP A 114 8.41 -15.21 -2.73
CA ASP A 114 9.49 -15.72 -1.89
C ASP A 114 10.17 -16.99 -2.44
N SER A 115 9.75 -17.47 -3.63
CA SER A 115 10.47 -18.56 -4.28
C SER A 115 11.87 -18.10 -4.69
N ILE A 116 12.87 -18.98 -4.55
CA ILE A 116 14.28 -18.66 -4.80
C ILE A 116 14.47 -18.07 -6.21
N ASP A 117 13.85 -18.69 -7.22
CA ASP A 117 13.95 -18.24 -8.61
C ASP A 117 13.35 -16.84 -8.80
N LYS A 118 12.15 -16.58 -8.24
CA LYS A 118 11.52 -15.26 -8.38
C LYS A 118 12.28 -14.20 -7.60
N SER A 119 12.80 -14.51 -6.42
CA SER A 119 13.62 -13.57 -5.66
C SER A 119 14.87 -13.17 -6.44
N LEU A 120 15.55 -14.16 -7.04
CA LEU A 120 16.76 -13.94 -7.83
C LEU A 120 16.47 -13.08 -9.08
N ILE A 121 15.35 -13.30 -9.76
CA ILE A 121 14.92 -12.47 -10.90
C ILE A 121 14.72 -11.01 -10.47
N ARG A 122 14.04 -10.75 -9.36
CA ARG A 122 13.84 -9.37 -8.89
C ARG A 122 15.14 -8.71 -8.46
N TYR A 123 15.99 -9.47 -7.79
CA TYR A 123 17.31 -9.03 -7.36
C TYR A 123 18.18 -8.59 -8.54
N ASN A 124 18.27 -9.42 -9.59
CA ASN A 124 19.09 -9.13 -10.76
C ASN A 124 18.44 -8.08 -11.68
N ASP A 125 17.15 -8.20 -11.99
CA ASP A 125 16.54 -7.37 -13.03
C ASP A 125 16.18 -5.98 -12.48
N PHE A 126 15.45 -5.93 -11.36
CA PHE A 126 14.94 -4.66 -10.84
C PHE A 126 15.96 -3.95 -9.95
N TRP A 127 16.51 -4.65 -8.97
CA TRP A 127 17.40 -4.03 -7.99
C TRP A 127 18.81 -3.79 -8.54
N ASP A 128 19.35 -4.72 -9.33
CA ASP A 128 20.69 -4.58 -9.95
C ASP A 128 20.64 -3.87 -11.31
N GLU A 129 20.12 -4.48 -12.36
CA GLU A 129 20.22 -3.95 -13.72
C GLU A 129 19.49 -2.61 -13.92
N LYS A 130 18.28 -2.47 -13.39
CA LYS A 130 17.48 -1.24 -13.58
C LYS A 130 17.89 -0.10 -12.65
N LEU A 131 18.20 -0.40 -11.39
CA LEU A 131 18.45 0.62 -10.36
C LEU A 131 19.91 0.74 -9.92
N ASN A 132 20.76 -0.24 -10.24
CA ASN A 132 22.17 -0.29 -9.82
C ASN A 132 22.32 -0.16 -8.29
N LEU A 133 21.46 -0.85 -7.53
CA LEU A 133 21.47 -0.87 -6.07
C LEU A 133 22.29 -2.02 -5.48
N ILE A 134 22.80 -2.92 -6.33
CA ILE A 134 23.59 -4.07 -5.91
C ILE A 134 25.09 -3.79 -6.10
N SER A 135 25.86 -4.06 -5.06
CA SER A 135 27.31 -4.09 -5.08
C SER A 135 27.77 -5.53 -5.32
N HIS A 136 28.56 -5.72 -6.36
CA HIS A 136 29.18 -7.01 -6.71
C HIS A 136 30.50 -7.25 -5.97
N THR A 137 30.78 -6.45 -4.94
CA THR A 137 31.95 -6.62 -4.08
C THR A 137 31.68 -7.76 -3.10
N LYS A 138 32.56 -8.77 -3.08
CA LYS A 138 32.42 -9.91 -2.18
C LYS A 138 32.58 -9.50 -0.73
N LEU A 139 31.59 -9.84 0.10
CA LEU A 139 31.62 -9.59 1.53
C LEU A 139 31.96 -10.89 2.25
N LYS A 140 33.16 -10.97 2.83
CA LYS A 140 33.61 -12.13 3.61
C LYS A 140 33.44 -11.84 5.09
N GLN A 141 32.77 -12.73 5.79
CA GLN A 141 32.46 -12.54 7.20
C GLN A 141 32.80 -13.77 8.01
N GLN A 142 33.35 -13.52 9.20
CA GLN A 142 33.75 -14.57 10.12
C GLN A 142 33.32 -14.18 11.53
N TYR A 143 32.66 -15.10 12.22
CA TYR A 143 32.16 -14.87 13.56
C TYR A 143 32.31 -16.13 14.41
N THR A 144 32.60 -16.00 15.69
CA THR A 144 32.62 -17.13 16.62
C THR A 144 31.58 -16.93 17.71
N GLY A 145 30.66 -17.89 17.83
CA GLY A 145 29.59 -17.86 18.83
C GLY A 145 29.36 -19.20 19.49
N THR A 146 28.37 -19.25 20.37
CA THR A 146 28.01 -20.47 21.12
C THR A 146 26.68 -20.98 20.61
N ILE A 147 26.56 -22.29 20.37
CA ILE A 147 25.30 -22.88 19.89
C ILE A 147 24.22 -22.77 20.97
N ILE A 148 23.05 -22.26 20.58
CA ILE A 148 21.83 -22.29 21.40
C ILE A 148 20.74 -23.17 20.79
N ASN A 149 20.77 -23.39 19.48
CA ASN A 149 19.87 -24.31 18.79
C ASN A 149 20.60 -25.02 17.65
N LEU A 150 20.19 -26.25 17.37
CA LEU A 150 20.87 -27.15 16.42
C LEU A 150 19.93 -27.49 15.26
N ASN A 151 20.44 -27.37 14.03
CA ASN A 151 19.81 -27.96 12.87
C ASN A 151 20.10 -29.47 12.77
N THR A 152 19.41 -30.14 11.85
CA THR A 152 19.54 -31.60 11.65
C THR A 152 20.97 -32.02 11.26
N ASP A 153 21.69 -31.21 10.50
CA ASP A 153 23.06 -31.56 10.08
C ASP A 153 24.07 -31.40 11.22
N ALA A 154 23.92 -30.40 12.07
CA ALA A 154 24.69 -30.24 13.30
C ALA A 154 24.43 -31.41 14.27
N GLN A 155 23.17 -31.87 14.37
CA GLN A 155 22.82 -33.05 15.16
C GLN A 155 23.49 -34.32 14.62
N LYS A 156 23.50 -34.53 13.29
CA LYS A 156 24.24 -35.65 12.66
C LYS A 156 25.74 -35.57 12.91
N ALA A 157 26.29 -34.35 12.98
CA ALA A 157 27.69 -34.10 13.31
C ALA A 157 27.99 -34.20 14.82
N LEU A 158 27.02 -34.61 15.64
CA LEU A 158 27.13 -34.79 17.10
C LEU A 158 27.50 -33.50 17.85
N TRP A 159 27.06 -32.35 17.35
CA TRP A 159 27.23 -31.06 18.03
C TRP A 159 26.30 -30.95 19.23
N LYS A 160 26.69 -30.20 20.25
CA LYS A 160 25.90 -29.97 21.46
C LYS A 160 25.60 -28.49 21.65
N ILE A 161 24.43 -28.20 22.23
CA ILE A 161 24.13 -26.86 22.75
C ILE A 161 25.23 -26.47 23.74
N GLY A 162 25.77 -25.26 23.60
CA GLY A 162 26.93 -24.79 24.36
C GLY A 162 28.28 -24.97 23.66
N ASP A 163 28.38 -25.68 22.54
CA ASP A 163 29.62 -25.76 21.77
C ASP A 163 29.98 -24.41 21.15
N LYS A 164 31.28 -24.12 21.05
CA LYS A 164 31.80 -22.96 20.32
C LYS A 164 31.92 -23.26 18.84
N VAL A 165 31.31 -22.42 18.01
CA VAL A 165 31.27 -22.56 16.56
C VAL A 165 31.81 -21.29 15.90
N GLU A 166 32.69 -21.48 14.93
CA GLU A 166 33.14 -20.44 14.02
C GLU A 166 32.33 -20.52 12.72
N LEU A 167 31.61 -19.45 12.40
CA LEU A 167 30.95 -19.25 11.13
C LEU A 167 31.90 -18.56 10.17
N ASN A 168 31.91 -19.01 8.93
CA ASN A 168 32.53 -18.33 7.80
C ASN A 168 31.54 -18.36 6.64
N TYR A 169 31.24 -17.20 6.06
CA TYR A 169 30.42 -17.12 4.87
C TYR A 169 30.87 -15.97 3.98
N VAL A 170 30.55 -16.11 2.69
CA VAL A 170 30.87 -15.11 1.67
C VAL A 170 29.61 -14.82 0.88
N LEU A 171 29.20 -13.54 0.88
CA LEU A 171 28.19 -13.04 -0.04
C LEU A 171 28.89 -12.65 -1.35
N ASP A 172 28.38 -13.13 -2.48
CA ASP A 172 28.91 -12.74 -3.79
C ASP A 172 28.51 -11.30 -4.17
N SER A 173 27.37 -10.84 -3.63
CA SER A 173 26.86 -9.50 -3.82
C SER A 173 26.01 -9.07 -2.61
N HIS A 174 25.82 -7.76 -2.45
CA HIS A 174 25.01 -7.19 -1.38
C HIS A 174 24.39 -5.86 -1.82
N PHE A 175 23.36 -5.39 -1.12
CA PHE A 175 22.83 -4.05 -1.40
C PHE A 175 23.85 -2.98 -1.00
N LYS A 176 23.99 -1.97 -1.87
CA LYS A 176 24.80 -0.78 -1.60
C LYS A 176 24.31 -0.07 -0.34
N SER A 177 25.26 0.50 0.40
CA SER A 177 25.01 1.44 1.47
C SER A 177 24.45 2.77 0.93
N ILE A 178 23.90 3.61 1.81
CA ILE A 178 23.40 4.94 1.44
C ILE A 178 24.50 5.80 0.81
N ASP A 179 25.72 5.73 1.33
CA ASP A 179 26.87 6.48 0.82
C ASP A 179 27.28 6.02 -0.59
N GLU A 180 27.25 4.71 -0.86
CA GLU A 180 27.50 4.15 -2.19
C GLU A 180 26.39 4.52 -3.19
N ILE A 181 25.13 4.62 -2.73
CA ILE A 181 24.03 5.12 -3.56
C ILE A 181 24.29 6.57 -3.95
N ASP A 182 24.75 7.41 -3.03
CA ASP A 182 25.05 8.82 -3.31
C ASP A 182 26.16 9.00 -4.35
N GLN A 183 27.16 8.11 -4.36
CA GLN A 183 28.17 8.08 -5.42
C GLN A 183 27.55 7.69 -6.78
N THR A 184 26.67 6.68 -6.77
CA THR A 184 25.99 6.16 -7.97
C THR A 184 25.07 7.20 -8.64
N LEU A 185 24.52 8.16 -7.89
CA LEU A 185 23.63 9.23 -8.41
C LEU A 185 24.26 10.10 -9.51
N SER A 186 25.60 10.12 -9.59
CA SER A 186 26.34 10.90 -10.61
C SER A 186 26.49 10.16 -11.93
N GLU A 187 26.30 8.84 -11.93
CA GLU A 187 26.63 7.94 -13.03
C GLU A 187 25.39 7.42 -13.78
N VAL A 188 24.21 7.56 -13.18
CA VAL A 188 22.93 7.08 -13.71
C VAL A 188 22.19 8.15 -14.53
N ASN A 189 21.24 7.70 -15.36
CA ASN A 189 20.35 8.59 -16.10
C ASN A 189 19.36 9.33 -15.16
N ASP A 190 18.72 10.38 -15.66
CA ASP A 190 17.82 11.24 -14.88
C ASP A 190 16.57 10.51 -14.33
N GLU A 191 16.09 9.47 -15.00
CA GLU A 191 14.93 8.69 -14.55
C GLU A 191 15.30 7.81 -13.35
N THR A 192 16.34 7.00 -13.50
CA THR A 192 16.91 6.17 -12.42
C THR A 192 17.34 7.04 -11.25
N LYS A 193 17.92 8.22 -11.51
CA LYS A 193 18.31 9.18 -10.46
C LYS A 193 17.14 9.59 -9.56
N LYS A 194 15.97 9.90 -10.15
CA LYS A 194 14.77 10.27 -9.38
C LYS A 194 14.27 9.09 -8.53
N ILE A 195 14.30 7.88 -9.08
CA ILE A 195 13.93 6.66 -8.36
C ILE A 195 14.87 6.41 -7.17
N LEU A 196 16.19 6.57 -7.38
CA LEU A 196 17.19 6.39 -6.32
C LEU A 196 17.09 7.45 -5.22
N ILE A 197 16.77 8.70 -5.57
CA ILE A 197 16.49 9.75 -4.57
C ILE A 197 15.26 9.38 -3.72
N ASP A 198 14.18 8.92 -4.36
CA ASP A 198 12.99 8.45 -3.64
C ASP A 198 13.33 7.25 -2.73
N PHE A 199 14.11 6.29 -3.22
CA PHE A 199 14.56 5.13 -2.45
C PHE A 199 15.41 5.53 -1.25
N LYS A 200 16.36 6.45 -1.42
CA LYS A 200 17.19 6.96 -0.33
C LYS A 200 16.35 7.67 0.73
N ASN A 201 15.44 8.54 0.30
CA ASN A 201 14.55 9.26 1.21
C ASN A 201 13.66 8.29 1.99
N LEU A 202 13.13 7.26 1.32
CA LEU A 202 12.38 6.19 1.96
C LEU A 202 13.23 5.43 3.00
N THR A 203 14.46 5.04 2.66
CA THR A 203 15.35 4.36 3.61
C THR A 203 15.60 5.23 4.84
N ASN A 204 15.88 6.52 4.66
CA ASN A 204 16.08 7.45 5.77
C ASN A 204 14.82 7.62 6.61
N ASP A 205 13.64 7.75 5.98
CA ASP A 205 12.36 7.81 6.69
C ASP A 205 12.12 6.55 7.52
N LEU A 206 12.38 5.35 6.97
CA LEU A 206 12.25 4.10 7.70
C LEU A 206 13.18 4.03 8.92
N ILE A 207 14.45 4.43 8.75
CA ILE A 207 15.42 4.51 9.85
C ILE A 207 14.94 5.49 10.93
N ASN A 208 14.31 6.60 10.55
CA ASN A 208 13.83 7.61 11.51
C ASN A 208 12.52 7.21 12.20
N ILE A 209 11.63 6.49 11.50
CA ILE A 209 10.33 6.06 12.01
C ILE A 209 10.49 4.92 13.02
N PHE A 210 11.40 3.98 12.75
CA PHE A 210 11.63 2.82 13.62
C PHE A 210 12.84 3.07 14.52
N LEU A 211 12.65 2.98 15.84
CA LEU A 211 13.74 3.08 16.82
C LEU A 211 14.88 2.08 16.54
N ASP A 212 14.52 0.90 16.06
CA ASP A 212 15.45 -0.14 15.60
C ASP A 212 14.85 -0.84 14.37
N LEU A 213 15.26 -0.42 13.18
CA LEU A 213 14.78 -0.97 11.91
C LEU A 213 15.11 -2.46 11.78
N ASN A 214 16.30 -2.87 12.22
CA ASN A 214 16.76 -4.26 12.13
C ASN A 214 15.85 -5.18 12.94
N LYS A 215 15.43 -4.70 14.11
CA LYS A 215 14.51 -5.44 14.98
C LYS A 215 13.08 -5.46 14.47
N GLU A 216 12.54 -4.32 14.06
CA GLU A 216 11.15 -4.21 13.61
C GLU A 216 10.91 -4.92 12.27
N LYS A 217 11.95 -5.05 11.44
CA LYS A 217 11.88 -5.63 10.09
C LYS A 217 12.74 -6.89 9.94
N SER A 218 13.07 -7.56 11.05
CA SER A 218 13.90 -8.77 11.05
C SER A 218 13.32 -9.90 10.20
N ASP A 219 12.00 -9.95 10.05
CA ASP A 219 11.34 -11.01 9.27
C ASP A 219 11.73 -11.00 7.79
N TYR A 220 12.07 -9.83 7.26
CA TYR A 220 12.50 -9.61 5.88
C TYR A 220 14.00 -9.87 5.68
N PHE A 221 14.76 -10.06 6.75
CA PHE A 221 16.18 -10.33 6.69
C PHE A 221 16.42 -11.75 6.14
N GLY A 222 16.85 -11.83 4.89
CA GLY A 222 17.06 -13.10 4.19
C GLY A 222 16.60 -13.12 2.74
N ASN A 223 15.65 -12.26 2.38
CA ASN A 223 15.02 -12.26 1.05
C ASN A 223 16.03 -12.08 -0.09
N PHE A 224 17.15 -11.41 0.19
CA PHE A 224 18.20 -11.11 -0.79
C PHE A 224 19.61 -11.50 -0.33
N LEU A 225 19.74 -12.52 0.52
CA LEU A 225 21.04 -13.04 0.95
C LEU A 225 21.51 -14.15 0.01
N TYR A 226 22.42 -13.81 -0.90
CA TYR A 226 22.98 -14.75 -1.86
C TYR A 226 24.43 -15.11 -1.49
N PHE A 227 24.57 -16.31 -0.95
CA PHE A 227 25.86 -16.89 -0.61
C PHE A 227 26.60 -17.32 -1.87
N THR A 228 27.92 -17.32 -1.81
CA THR A 228 28.73 -17.80 -2.92
C THR A 228 28.45 -19.28 -3.21
N LYS A 229 28.48 -19.65 -4.50
CA LYS A 229 28.24 -21.04 -4.93
C LYS A 229 29.33 -22.01 -4.46
N ASP A 230 30.50 -21.51 -4.08
CA ASP A 230 31.57 -22.32 -3.52
C ASP A 230 31.27 -22.72 -2.07
N SER A 231 30.75 -23.93 -1.90
CA SER A 231 30.38 -24.51 -0.60
C SER A 231 31.55 -24.63 0.38
N THR A 232 32.81 -24.55 -0.10
CA THR A 232 33.97 -24.59 0.80
C THR A 232 34.09 -23.33 1.65
N ASN A 233 33.54 -22.21 1.19
CA ASN A 233 33.61 -20.90 1.84
C ASN A 233 32.45 -20.62 2.81
N ASN A 234 31.35 -21.37 2.73
CA ASN A 234 30.16 -21.14 3.56
C ASN A 234 29.96 -22.29 4.55
N TYR A 235 30.47 -22.13 5.77
CA TYR A 235 30.49 -23.20 6.74
C TYR A 235 30.43 -22.74 8.18
N ALA A 236 30.00 -23.67 9.03
CA ALA A 236 30.13 -23.60 10.46
C ALA A 236 31.13 -24.68 10.91
N LEU A 237 32.13 -24.30 11.70
CA LEU A 237 33.15 -25.19 12.26
C LEU A 237 33.00 -25.25 13.77
N ASN A 238 32.70 -26.44 14.31
CA ASN A 238 32.68 -26.65 15.75
C ASN A 238 34.11 -26.83 16.27
N LYS A 239 34.52 -25.95 17.19
CA LYS A 239 35.87 -25.93 17.75
C LYS A 239 36.12 -27.05 18.76
N SER A 240 35.07 -27.64 19.33
CA SER A 240 35.17 -28.73 20.31
C SER A 240 35.58 -30.05 19.63
N ASN A 241 35.09 -30.33 18.43
CA ASN A 241 35.29 -31.61 17.74
C ASN A 241 35.87 -31.50 16.32
N ASN A 242 36.21 -30.28 15.85
CA ASN A 242 36.76 -29.99 14.53
C ASN A 242 35.92 -30.50 13.35
N THR A 243 34.61 -30.62 13.53
CA THR A 243 33.70 -31.00 12.43
C THR A 243 33.12 -29.76 11.76
N LYS A 244 32.95 -29.85 10.43
CA LYS A 244 32.50 -28.77 9.55
C LYS A 244 31.14 -29.13 8.96
N ILE A 245 30.18 -28.21 9.01
CA ILE A 245 28.90 -28.34 8.32
C ILE A 245 28.68 -27.14 7.39
N THR A 246 27.85 -27.32 6.37
CA THR A 246 27.44 -26.24 5.48
C THR A 246 26.60 -25.22 6.25
N PHE A 247 26.90 -23.94 6.06
CA PHE A 247 26.13 -22.84 6.63
C PHE A 247 25.30 -22.19 5.52
N SER A 248 23.98 -22.16 5.70
CA SER A 248 23.05 -21.65 4.69
C SER A 248 22.62 -20.20 4.97
N SER A 249 22.10 -19.52 3.95
CA SER A 249 21.49 -18.18 4.12
C SER A 249 20.32 -18.22 5.09
N LYS A 250 19.57 -19.33 5.13
CA LYS A 250 18.51 -19.56 6.11
C LYS A 250 19.05 -19.60 7.54
N ASP A 251 20.19 -20.27 7.77
CA ASP A 251 20.81 -20.27 9.10
C ASP A 251 21.21 -18.85 9.51
N LEU A 252 21.80 -18.06 8.59
CA LEU A 252 22.15 -16.66 8.86
C LEU A 252 20.92 -15.80 9.19
N SER A 253 19.84 -15.99 8.45
CA SER A 253 18.57 -15.31 8.71
C SER A 253 18.01 -15.60 10.09
N GLU A 254 18.05 -16.86 10.51
CA GLU A 254 17.58 -17.27 11.83
C GLU A 254 18.49 -16.78 12.96
N VAL A 255 19.82 -16.75 12.76
CA VAL A 255 20.75 -16.12 13.71
C VAL A 255 20.40 -14.64 13.92
N PHE A 256 20.19 -13.90 12.83
CA PHE A 256 19.83 -12.49 12.91
C PHE A 256 18.47 -12.27 13.58
N LYS A 257 17.42 -12.99 13.15
CA LYS A 257 16.07 -12.89 13.72
C LYS A 257 16.06 -13.22 15.21
N TYR A 258 16.77 -14.27 15.61
CA TYR A 258 16.89 -14.65 17.01
C TYR A 258 17.57 -13.54 17.83
N GLN A 259 18.66 -12.95 17.34
CA GLN A 259 19.31 -11.86 18.06
C GLN A 259 18.37 -10.68 18.28
N MET A 260 17.65 -10.29 17.22
CA MET A 260 16.80 -9.10 17.25
C MET A 260 15.57 -9.26 18.13
N THR A 261 14.94 -10.44 18.09
CA THR A 261 13.62 -10.66 18.69
C THR A 261 13.65 -11.55 19.94
N GLY A 262 14.74 -12.30 20.13
CA GLY A 262 14.83 -13.37 21.13
C GLY A 262 13.93 -14.58 20.84
N ARG A 263 13.28 -14.63 19.67
CA ARG A 263 12.32 -15.68 19.31
C ARG A 263 12.99 -16.78 18.52
N LEU A 264 12.66 -18.02 18.87
CA LEU A 264 13.04 -19.23 18.14
C LEU A 264 11.84 -19.67 17.31
N GLU A 265 11.90 -19.56 15.99
CA GLU A 265 10.79 -19.94 15.12
C GLU A 265 10.85 -21.41 14.68
N SER A 266 12.03 -22.04 14.68
CA SER A 266 12.14 -23.45 14.30
C SER A 266 13.28 -24.22 14.97
N ASN A 267 13.09 -25.53 15.12
CA ASN A 267 14.14 -26.49 15.51
C ASN A 267 15.02 -26.93 14.33
N VAL A 268 14.94 -26.24 13.19
CA VAL A 268 15.49 -26.70 11.91
C VAL A 268 16.75 -25.92 11.51
N SER A 269 17.08 -24.84 12.20
CA SER A 269 18.20 -23.96 11.85
C SER A 269 19.26 -23.88 12.95
N LEU A 270 20.51 -23.66 12.54
CA LEU A 270 21.62 -23.47 13.47
C LEU A 270 21.55 -22.05 14.02
N ILE A 271 21.38 -21.91 15.33
CA ILE A 271 21.28 -20.59 15.98
C ILE A 271 22.40 -20.45 16.99
N LEU A 272 23.07 -19.30 16.94
CA LEU A 272 24.13 -18.91 17.87
C LEU A 272 23.60 -17.90 18.88
N GLY A 273 23.96 -18.09 20.14
CA GLY A 273 23.63 -17.18 21.23
C GLY A 273 24.65 -16.06 21.39
N ASN A 274 24.27 -15.08 22.20
CA ASN A 274 25.10 -13.96 22.62
C ASN A 274 26.44 -14.44 23.22
N GLY A 275 27.48 -14.44 22.40
CA GLY A 275 28.82 -14.17 22.90
C GLY A 275 28.97 -12.66 23.10
N ASP A 276 29.98 -12.23 23.87
CA ASP A 276 30.22 -10.82 24.21
C ASP A 276 30.36 -9.87 23.00
N ASN A 277 30.43 -10.41 21.77
CA ASN A 277 30.60 -9.67 20.51
C ASN A 277 29.52 -9.96 19.44
N LEU A 278 28.45 -10.72 19.71
CA LEU A 278 27.44 -11.02 18.68
C LEU A 278 26.71 -9.76 18.22
N GLN A 279 26.34 -8.90 19.17
CA GLN A 279 25.65 -7.65 18.87
C GLN A 279 26.53 -6.74 18.00
N ASN A 280 27.79 -6.54 18.39
CA ASN A 280 28.76 -5.75 17.60
C ASN A 280 28.93 -6.35 16.19
N PHE A 281 29.03 -7.67 16.06
CA PHE A 281 29.12 -8.31 14.75
C PHE A 281 27.89 -8.00 13.88
N ILE A 282 26.69 -8.08 14.45
CA ILE A 282 25.46 -7.80 13.71
C ILE A 282 25.37 -6.33 13.32
N ASP A 283 25.64 -5.43 14.26
CA ASP A 283 25.56 -3.99 14.03
C ASP A 283 26.55 -3.55 12.94
N ASP A 284 27.78 -4.07 12.98
CA ASP A 284 28.86 -3.70 12.06
C ASP A 284 28.77 -4.39 10.68
N ASN A 285 28.23 -5.62 10.62
CA ASN A 285 28.36 -6.46 9.41
C ASN A 285 27.05 -6.96 8.81
N LEU A 286 25.93 -6.88 9.54
CA LEU A 286 24.63 -7.40 9.12
C LEU A 286 23.53 -6.32 9.05
N THR A 287 23.89 -5.06 9.26
CA THR A 287 22.97 -3.92 9.12
C THR A 287 22.87 -3.50 7.65
N PHE A 288 21.86 -4.02 6.95
CA PHE A 288 21.57 -3.69 5.54
C PHE A 288 20.25 -2.91 5.40
N PRO A 289 20.20 -1.61 5.76
CA PRO A 289 18.96 -0.84 5.77
C PRO A 289 18.34 -0.69 4.38
N THR A 290 19.17 -0.63 3.33
CA THR A 290 18.72 -0.57 1.93
C THR A 290 18.09 -1.89 1.49
N MET A 291 18.67 -3.04 1.86
CA MET A 291 18.07 -4.36 1.61
C MET A 291 16.71 -4.50 2.32
N LEU A 292 16.65 -4.13 3.61
CA LEU A 292 15.39 -4.17 4.36
C LEU A 292 14.34 -3.24 3.74
N THR A 293 14.73 -2.05 3.30
CA THR A 293 13.85 -1.10 2.59
C THR A 293 13.28 -1.73 1.31
N ALA A 294 14.12 -2.40 0.50
CA ALA A 294 13.69 -3.07 -0.71
C ALA A 294 12.65 -4.16 -0.42
N SER A 295 12.90 -5.04 0.56
CA SER A 295 11.95 -6.09 0.94
C SER A 295 10.63 -5.54 1.50
N VAL A 296 10.70 -4.48 2.30
CA VAL A 296 9.52 -3.78 2.83
C VAL A 296 8.69 -3.19 1.70
N LEU A 297 9.34 -2.51 0.73
CA LEU A 297 8.66 -1.95 -0.43
C LEU A 297 7.97 -3.02 -1.28
N GLU A 298 8.66 -4.13 -1.58
CA GLU A 298 8.06 -5.25 -2.32
C GLU A 298 6.82 -5.79 -1.62
N ASN A 299 6.89 -6.00 -0.30
CA ASN A 299 5.77 -6.55 0.45
C ASN A 299 4.55 -5.59 0.51
N TYR A 300 4.78 -4.28 0.50
CA TYR A 300 3.69 -3.31 0.42
C TYR A 300 2.99 -3.37 -0.94
N PHE A 301 3.72 -3.41 -2.05
CA PHE A 301 3.12 -3.39 -3.39
C PHE A 301 2.55 -4.73 -3.82
N ILE A 302 3.22 -5.86 -3.49
CA ILE A 302 2.85 -7.18 -4.00
C ILE A 302 1.42 -7.58 -3.65
N ASN A 303 0.91 -7.16 -2.48
CA ASN A 303 -0.45 -7.48 -2.08
C ASN A 303 -1.48 -6.86 -3.05
N TYR A 304 -1.33 -5.56 -3.31
CA TYR A 304 -2.21 -4.83 -4.22
C TYR A 304 -2.05 -5.28 -5.67
N THR A 305 -0.83 -5.52 -6.13
CA THR A 305 -0.59 -5.96 -7.52
C THR A 305 -1.08 -7.39 -7.75
N THR A 306 -0.98 -8.27 -6.74
CA THR A 306 -1.54 -9.64 -6.80
C THR A 306 -3.06 -9.60 -6.91
N ILE A 307 -3.73 -8.80 -6.06
CA ILE A 307 -5.18 -8.63 -6.12
C ILE A 307 -5.57 -8.05 -7.48
N TYR A 308 -4.90 -6.97 -7.91
CA TYR A 308 -5.14 -6.34 -9.21
C TYR A 308 -4.98 -7.32 -10.38
N TYR A 309 -3.93 -8.15 -10.37
CA TYR A 309 -3.74 -9.20 -11.37
C TYR A 309 -4.90 -10.21 -11.35
N ASN A 310 -5.22 -10.75 -10.18
CA ASN A 310 -6.23 -11.81 -10.05
C ASN A 310 -7.62 -11.32 -10.45
N VAL A 311 -8.02 -10.11 -10.06
CA VAL A 311 -9.36 -9.58 -10.38
C VAL A 311 -9.55 -9.20 -11.85
N LEU A 312 -8.46 -8.85 -12.55
CA LEU A 312 -8.51 -8.60 -13.99
C LEU A 312 -8.52 -9.88 -14.82
N ASN A 313 -7.93 -10.96 -14.31
CA ASN A 313 -7.71 -12.19 -15.07
C ASN A 313 -8.62 -13.35 -14.68
N TYR A 314 -9.35 -13.27 -13.56
CA TYR A 314 -10.24 -14.34 -13.07
C TYR A 314 -11.70 -13.88 -13.14
N ASN A 315 -12.61 -14.83 -13.41
CA ASN A 315 -14.03 -14.50 -13.54
C ASN A 315 -14.65 -14.31 -12.16
N ILE A 316 -15.36 -13.20 -11.95
CA ILE A 316 -16.14 -12.98 -10.73
C ILE A 316 -17.40 -13.86 -10.73
N ILE A 317 -17.69 -14.47 -9.59
CA ILE A 317 -18.94 -15.21 -9.34
C ILE A 317 -20.03 -14.21 -8.96
N LYS A 318 -21.15 -14.24 -9.67
CA LYS A 318 -22.32 -13.37 -9.42
C LYS A 318 -23.26 -14.00 -8.38
N ASP A 319 -22.74 -14.24 -7.19
CA ASP A 319 -23.46 -14.81 -6.06
C ASP A 319 -24.27 -13.76 -5.27
N ASP A 320 -24.84 -14.16 -4.13
CA ASP A 320 -25.64 -13.29 -3.28
C ASP A 320 -24.85 -12.10 -2.72
N ASN A 321 -23.55 -12.26 -2.47
CA ASN A 321 -22.67 -11.19 -2.02
C ASN A 321 -22.50 -10.13 -3.13
N TYR A 322 -22.24 -10.58 -4.36
CA TYR A 322 -22.17 -9.69 -5.52
C TYR A 322 -23.50 -8.94 -5.77
N ASN A 323 -24.63 -9.63 -5.67
CA ASN A 323 -25.95 -9.01 -5.83
C ASN A 323 -26.25 -8.00 -4.70
N THR A 324 -25.85 -8.31 -3.47
CA THR A 324 -25.96 -7.41 -2.31
C THR A 324 -25.13 -6.15 -2.53
N TYR A 325 -23.90 -6.29 -3.00
CA TYR A 325 -23.04 -5.16 -3.37
C TYR A 325 -23.72 -4.26 -4.42
N LEU A 326 -24.25 -4.82 -5.50
CA LEU A 326 -24.93 -4.04 -6.54
C LEU A 326 -26.16 -3.30 -6.00
N ALA A 327 -26.93 -3.94 -5.10
CA ALA A 327 -28.08 -3.30 -4.46
C ALA A 327 -27.64 -2.10 -3.58
N ASN A 328 -26.59 -2.28 -2.79
CA ASN A 328 -26.03 -1.22 -1.94
C ASN A 328 -25.48 -0.06 -2.78
N ARG A 329 -24.74 -0.34 -3.87
CA ARG A 329 -24.22 0.72 -4.77
C ARG A 329 -25.33 1.49 -5.46
N LYS A 330 -26.42 0.83 -5.88
CA LYS A 330 -27.61 1.53 -6.41
C LYS A 330 -28.20 2.47 -5.37
N LEU A 331 -28.37 2.00 -4.13
CA LEU A 331 -28.89 2.82 -3.03
C LEU A 331 -27.97 4.03 -2.76
N ILE A 332 -26.66 3.82 -2.64
CA ILE A 332 -25.67 4.91 -2.47
C ILE A 332 -25.81 5.94 -3.59
N ASN A 333 -25.87 5.51 -4.84
CA ASN A 333 -26.03 6.40 -5.98
C ASN A 333 -27.35 7.19 -5.90
N TYR A 334 -28.48 6.53 -5.58
CA TYR A 334 -29.76 7.23 -5.41
C TYR A 334 -29.73 8.28 -4.31
N VAL A 335 -29.20 7.94 -3.12
CA VAL A 335 -29.08 8.89 -2.01
C VAL A 335 -28.15 10.05 -2.40
N SER A 336 -27.05 9.77 -3.10
CA SER A 336 -26.09 10.78 -3.58
C SER A 336 -26.71 11.76 -4.58
N TYR A 337 -27.58 11.28 -5.49
CA TYR A 337 -28.29 12.13 -6.45
C TYR A 337 -29.47 12.91 -5.83
N LEU A 338 -30.14 12.35 -4.82
CA LEU A 338 -31.28 13.00 -4.16
C LEU A 338 -30.86 14.04 -3.12
N ASN A 339 -29.66 13.89 -2.53
CA ASN A 339 -29.18 14.78 -1.50
C ASN A 339 -28.31 15.92 -2.10
N PRO A 340 -28.84 17.16 -2.24
CA PRO A 340 -28.08 18.26 -2.82
C PRO A 340 -26.86 18.66 -1.98
N PHE A 341 -26.89 18.44 -0.67
CA PHE A 341 -25.73 18.69 0.19
C PHE A 341 -24.60 17.71 -0.07
N TYR A 342 -24.93 16.44 -0.32
CA TYR A 342 -23.93 15.43 -0.68
C TYR A 342 -23.16 15.85 -1.94
N ALA A 343 -23.87 16.24 -3.00
CA ALA A 343 -23.25 16.67 -4.24
C ALA A 343 -22.36 17.91 -4.07
N VAL A 344 -22.81 18.92 -3.31
CA VAL A 344 -22.03 20.13 -3.04
C VAL A 344 -20.75 19.82 -2.25
N TRP A 345 -20.86 19.03 -1.18
CA TRP A 345 -19.67 18.68 -0.38
C TRP A 345 -18.73 17.72 -1.11
N CYS A 346 -19.26 16.80 -1.92
CA CYS A 346 -18.47 15.88 -2.74
C CYS A 346 -17.73 16.62 -3.86
N THR A 347 -18.34 17.69 -4.38
CA THR A 347 -17.66 18.64 -5.26
C THR A 347 -16.50 19.31 -4.53
N TYR A 348 -16.74 19.82 -3.32
CA TYR A 348 -15.69 20.44 -2.52
C TYR A 348 -14.53 19.48 -2.30
N THR A 349 -14.76 18.28 -1.75
CA THR A 349 -13.70 17.30 -1.45
C THR A 349 -12.94 16.86 -2.69
N LYS A 350 -13.63 16.68 -3.84
CA LYS A 350 -12.99 16.32 -5.11
C LYS A 350 -12.03 17.39 -5.62
N TYR A 351 -12.34 18.67 -5.45
CA TYR A 351 -11.56 19.78 -6.01
C TYR A 351 -10.64 20.48 -5.01
N SER A 352 -10.84 20.31 -3.70
CA SER A 352 -9.88 20.75 -2.69
C SER A 352 -8.61 19.90 -2.70
N GLY A 353 -8.71 18.68 -3.21
CA GLY A 353 -7.57 17.76 -3.35
C GLY A 353 -7.14 17.14 -2.03
N PHE A 354 -6.25 16.16 -2.14
CA PHE A 354 -5.54 15.58 -1.00
C PHE A 354 -4.08 16.02 -1.04
N TYR A 355 -3.43 16.02 0.12
CA TYR A 355 -1.98 16.10 0.19
C TYR A 355 -1.39 14.72 -0.09
N PHE A 356 -1.03 14.44 -1.35
CA PHE A 356 -0.69 13.09 -1.80
C PHE A 356 0.59 12.50 -1.16
N ASP A 357 1.45 13.34 -0.58
CA ASP A 357 2.64 12.87 0.16
C ASP A 357 2.28 12.20 1.50
N ASP A 358 1.05 12.35 2.01
CA ASP A 358 0.57 11.59 3.18
C ASP A 358 0.04 10.20 2.80
N PHE A 359 -0.22 9.95 1.50
CA PHE A 359 -0.62 8.62 1.05
C PHE A 359 0.61 7.73 0.99
N TRP A 360 0.84 7.04 2.10
CA TRP A 360 1.97 6.16 2.28
C TRP A 360 1.63 4.98 3.19
N PHE A 361 2.58 4.06 3.34
CA PHE A 361 2.36 2.92 4.21
C PHE A 361 2.18 3.35 5.67
N VAL A 362 1.37 2.58 6.40
CA VAL A 362 1.24 2.72 7.85
C VAL A 362 2.41 1.97 8.50
N PRO A 363 3.30 2.61 9.27
CA PRO A 363 4.47 1.94 9.83
C PRO A 363 4.16 0.73 10.72
N SER A 364 3.02 0.78 11.43
CA SER A 364 2.51 -0.32 12.26
C SER A 364 1.85 -1.45 11.46
N SER A 365 1.64 -1.27 10.15
CA SER A 365 1.11 -2.30 9.26
C SER A 365 2.23 -2.95 8.45
N THR A 366 2.12 -4.26 8.26
CA THR A 366 3.07 -5.04 7.45
C THR A 366 2.85 -4.88 5.95
N SER A 367 1.66 -4.52 5.49
CA SER A 367 1.35 -4.48 4.04
C SER A 367 0.18 -3.55 3.65
N LYS A 368 -0.09 -2.47 4.40
CA LYS A 368 -1.20 -1.53 4.10
C LYS A 368 -0.70 -0.11 3.83
N ILE A 369 -1.16 0.45 2.70
CA ILE A 369 -1.15 1.88 2.38
C ILE A 369 -2.51 2.44 2.80
N ASP A 370 -2.52 3.55 3.54
CA ASP A 370 -3.77 4.17 3.99
C ASP A 370 -4.17 5.32 3.07
N PHE A 371 -5.15 5.07 2.20
CA PHE A 371 -5.74 6.08 1.32
C PHE A 371 -6.84 6.92 2.00
N THR A 372 -7.16 6.63 3.26
CA THR A 372 -8.30 7.20 3.98
C THR A 372 -7.90 8.12 5.13
N THR A 373 -6.61 8.25 5.45
CA THR A 373 -6.12 9.04 6.60
C THR A 373 -6.61 10.49 6.60
N GLN A 374 -6.75 11.09 5.41
CA GLN A 374 -7.20 12.49 5.25
C GLN A 374 -8.74 12.63 5.16
N ASN A 375 -9.49 11.52 5.20
CA ASN A 375 -10.94 11.56 5.06
C ASN A 375 -11.62 12.05 6.33
N ASN A 376 -12.42 13.10 6.22
CA ASN A 376 -13.25 13.61 7.29
C ASN A 376 -14.55 12.80 7.39
N LEU A 377 -14.91 12.35 8.59
CA LEU A 377 -16.14 11.56 8.81
C LEU A 377 -17.41 12.27 8.31
N PHE A 378 -17.49 13.58 8.38
CA PHE A 378 -18.68 14.36 8.00
C PHE A 378 -18.70 14.76 6.52
N LEU A 379 -17.59 14.63 5.80
CA LEU A 379 -17.53 14.97 4.38
C LEU A 379 -17.67 13.74 3.48
N PRO A 380 -18.45 13.83 2.39
CA PRO A 380 -18.56 12.81 1.37
C PRO A 380 -17.37 12.84 0.40
N TYR A 381 -17.00 11.67 -0.11
CA TYR A 381 -15.93 11.48 -1.08
C TYR A 381 -16.45 10.70 -2.28
N THR A 382 -15.86 10.91 -3.45
CA THR A 382 -16.26 10.14 -4.63
C THR A 382 -15.77 8.70 -4.50
N SER A 383 -16.69 7.73 -4.49
CA SER A 383 -16.38 6.31 -4.61
C SER A 383 -16.80 5.78 -5.98
N PHE A 384 -15.96 4.98 -6.63
CA PHE A 384 -16.27 4.37 -7.92
C PHE A 384 -17.10 3.09 -7.76
N ASN A 385 -17.74 2.64 -8.84
CA ASN A 385 -18.39 1.35 -8.92
C ASN A 385 -17.44 0.34 -9.56
N ILE A 386 -17.43 -0.89 -9.07
CA ILE A 386 -16.75 -2.02 -9.70
C ILE A 386 -17.65 -2.52 -10.83
N ASN A 387 -17.19 -2.32 -12.06
CA ASN A 387 -17.86 -2.74 -13.28
C ASN A 387 -17.20 -3.98 -13.85
N VAL A 388 -18.04 -4.86 -14.39
CA VAL A 388 -17.62 -6.13 -14.99
C VAL A 388 -17.98 -6.15 -16.47
N ASP A 389 -17.15 -6.78 -17.28
CA ASP A 389 -17.41 -6.99 -18.70
C ASP A 389 -18.42 -8.13 -18.93
N ASN A 390 -18.71 -8.41 -20.22
CA ASN A 390 -19.62 -9.50 -20.60
C ASN A 390 -19.10 -10.89 -20.21
N ASN A 391 -17.79 -11.04 -20.03
CA ASN A 391 -17.14 -12.26 -19.61
C ASN A 391 -16.96 -12.34 -18.08
N SER A 392 -17.50 -11.37 -17.34
CA SER A 392 -17.40 -11.28 -15.87
C SER A 392 -15.97 -11.04 -15.35
N TYR A 393 -15.13 -10.34 -16.11
CA TYR A 393 -13.87 -9.75 -15.62
C TYR A 393 -14.10 -8.31 -15.19
N ILE A 394 -13.40 -7.85 -14.15
CA ILE A 394 -13.46 -6.44 -13.75
C ILE A 394 -12.73 -5.58 -14.79
N LEU A 395 -13.32 -4.45 -15.17
CA LEU A 395 -12.73 -3.53 -16.14
C LEU A 395 -11.56 -2.75 -15.53
N THR A 396 -10.48 -2.58 -16.30
CA THR A 396 -9.25 -1.89 -15.85
C THR A 396 -9.48 -0.42 -15.49
N ASP A 397 -10.48 0.21 -16.12
CA ASP A 397 -10.82 1.63 -15.98
C ASP A 397 -12.02 1.86 -15.04
N THR A 398 -12.38 0.87 -14.22
CA THR A 398 -13.52 0.95 -13.31
C THR A 398 -13.48 2.14 -12.35
N TYR A 399 -12.28 2.65 -12.03
CA TYR A 399 -12.10 3.87 -11.22
C TYR A 399 -12.68 5.12 -11.88
N ASN A 400 -12.88 5.14 -13.20
CA ASN A 400 -13.54 6.25 -13.91
C ASN A 400 -15.06 6.26 -13.72
N GLN A 401 -15.64 5.19 -13.17
CA GLN A 401 -17.08 4.98 -13.05
C GLN A 401 -17.57 5.43 -11.67
N TYR A 402 -17.58 6.74 -11.44
CA TYR A 402 -17.98 7.33 -10.17
C TYR A 402 -19.11 8.35 -10.35
N PHE A 403 -19.78 8.68 -9.25
CA PHE A 403 -20.75 9.77 -9.21
C PHE A 403 -20.04 11.10 -9.50
N ASN A 404 -20.27 11.71 -10.67
CA ASN A 404 -19.67 13.00 -10.99
C ASN A 404 -20.52 14.14 -10.41
N PRO A 405 -20.05 14.82 -9.34
CA PRO A 405 -20.87 15.79 -8.63
C PRO A 405 -21.09 17.08 -9.45
N VAL A 406 -20.31 17.30 -10.53
CA VAL A 406 -20.45 18.46 -11.43
C VAL A 406 -21.81 18.51 -12.11
N TYR A 407 -22.37 17.36 -12.51
CA TYR A 407 -23.69 17.32 -13.15
C TYR A 407 -24.80 17.77 -12.19
N GLN A 408 -24.73 17.32 -10.94
CA GLN A 408 -25.66 17.74 -9.90
C GLN A 408 -25.48 19.22 -9.54
N PHE A 409 -24.23 19.70 -9.49
CA PHE A 409 -23.96 21.12 -9.29
C PHE A 409 -24.58 21.99 -10.40
N ALA A 410 -24.53 21.54 -11.66
CA ALA A 410 -25.18 22.22 -12.78
C ALA A 410 -26.71 22.26 -12.62
N VAL A 411 -27.34 21.17 -12.17
CA VAL A 411 -28.78 21.14 -11.87
C VAL A 411 -29.15 22.13 -10.76
N ILE A 412 -28.35 22.21 -9.70
CA ILE A 412 -28.54 23.19 -8.61
C ILE A 412 -28.51 24.62 -9.17
N ILE A 413 -27.56 24.96 -10.05
CA ILE A 413 -27.49 26.28 -10.69
C ILE A 413 -28.77 26.58 -11.48
N ILE A 414 -29.27 25.63 -12.28
CA ILE A 414 -30.49 25.81 -13.06
C ILE A 414 -31.70 26.08 -12.15
N ILE A 415 -31.85 25.29 -11.08
CA ILE A 415 -32.92 25.48 -10.09
C ILE A 415 -32.80 26.86 -9.44
N CYS A 416 -31.60 27.27 -9.04
CA CYS A 416 -31.37 28.59 -8.45
C CYS A 416 -31.74 29.73 -9.40
N LEU A 417 -31.42 29.63 -10.69
CA LEU A 417 -31.84 30.63 -11.67
C LEU A 417 -33.37 30.71 -11.80
N ILE A 418 -34.06 29.57 -11.80
CA ILE A 418 -35.52 29.53 -11.81
C ILE A 418 -36.10 30.21 -10.55
N LEU A 419 -35.56 29.91 -9.38
CA LEU A 419 -35.98 30.52 -8.11
C LEU A 419 -35.75 32.04 -8.10
N LEU A 420 -34.62 32.51 -8.66
CA LEU A 420 -34.34 33.93 -8.81
C LEU A 420 -35.41 34.62 -9.67
N LEU A 421 -35.78 34.02 -10.81
CA LEU A 421 -36.81 34.56 -11.69
C LEU A 421 -38.17 34.66 -10.97
N PHE A 422 -38.53 33.66 -10.17
CA PHE A 422 -39.75 33.71 -9.35
C PHE A 422 -39.70 34.79 -8.28
N SER A 423 -38.57 34.95 -7.59
CA SER A 423 -38.33 36.01 -6.61
C SER A 423 -38.50 37.39 -7.23
N ILE A 424 -37.86 37.65 -8.37
CA ILE A 424 -37.96 38.92 -9.10
C ILE A 424 -39.42 39.22 -9.47
N LYS A 425 -40.13 38.23 -10.03
CA LYS A 425 -41.54 38.38 -10.41
C LYS A 425 -42.44 38.70 -9.20
N ARG A 426 -42.20 38.07 -8.05
CA ARG A 426 -42.98 38.32 -6.83
C ARG A 426 -42.65 39.69 -6.23
N PHE A 427 -41.37 40.06 -6.17
CA PHE A 427 -40.94 41.36 -5.67
C PHE A 427 -41.58 42.51 -6.46
N ASN A 428 -41.51 42.45 -7.80
CA ASN A 428 -42.14 43.44 -8.67
C ASN A 428 -43.67 43.52 -8.49
N LYS A 429 -44.34 42.42 -8.10
CA LYS A 429 -45.78 42.43 -7.83
C LYS A 429 -46.12 43.11 -6.49
N ILE A 430 -45.24 42.98 -5.49
CA ILE A 430 -45.40 43.61 -4.17
C ILE A 430 -45.16 45.12 -4.25
N ASP A 431 -44.23 45.58 -5.09
CA ASP A 431 -43.99 47.02 -5.30
C ASP A 431 -45.10 47.74 -6.10
N ILE A 432 -45.94 46.98 -6.83
CA ILE A 432 -47.05 47.51 -7.64
C ILE A 432 -48.39 47.46 -6.89
N SER A 433 -48.45 46.82 -5.71
CA SER A 433 -49.61 46.82 -4.81
C SER A 433 -49.41 47.76 -3.64
#